data_AF-A0A0N5CSZ3-F1
#
_entry.id   AF-A0A0N5CSZ3-F1
#
_cell.length_a   1.000
_cell.length_b   1.000
_cell.length_c   1.000
_cell.angle_alpha   90.00
_cell.angle_beta   90.00
_cell.angle_gamma   90.00
#
_symmetry.space_group_name_H-M   'P 1'
#
loop_
_entity.id
_entity.type
_entity.pdbx_description
1 polymer ?
#
loop_
_entity_poly.entity_id
_entity_poly.type
_entity_poly.pdbx_seq_one_letter_code
_entity_poly.pdbx_strand_id
1 'polypeptide(L)'
;FHFQSVQTKKEESEEPIDISWPSNCRSRLSYLILAPIMLPLYFTLPDSKKLSGKKYFYVTFVGSMLWIAFFSYFMVWWASVIGETLAIAEEIMGLTALAAGTSIPDLITSVIVARKGFADMAVSSSIGSNLFDICVGMPIPWLLHFAFRWLSNPFSVSSAASIAVSSKGLICSISLLFIMLIVMIISVLINGWKMDKIFGVVMITSYVTICAISVLLEMGYLACPLNYSSGCQ
;
A
#
# COMPACT_ATOMS: atom_id res chain seq x y z
N PHE A 1 -12.62 -28.92 7.48
CA PHE A 1 -12.89 -29.55 6.17
C PHE A 1 -13.98 -28.85 5.34
N HIS A 2 -15.08 -28.35 5.92
CA HIS A 2 -16.12 -27.62 5.16
C HIS A 2 -15.75 -26.16 4.78
N PHE A 3 -14.73 -25.58 5.42
CA PHE A 3 -14.21 -24.24 5.11
C PHE A 3 -13.24 -24.22 3.91
N GLN A 4 -12.69 -25.38 3.55
CA GLN A 4 -11.73 -25.52 2.46
C GLN A 4 -12.40 -25.86 1.12
N SER A 5 -13.56 -26.52 1.16
CA SER A 5 -14.35 -26.87 -0.04
C SER A 5 -15.08 -25.69 -0.67
N VAL A 6 -15.31 -24.60 0.08
CA VAL A 6 -15.94 -23.36 -0.45
C VAL A 6 -14.90 -22.47 -1.13
N GLN A 7 -13.65 -22.45 -0.67
CA GLN A 7 -12.54 -21.74 -1.32
C GLN A 7 -12.26 -22.31 -2.72
N THR A 8 -12.35 -23.63 -2.90
CA THR A 8 -12.10 -24.30 -4.20
C THR A 8 -13.13 -23.98 -5.28
N LYS A 9 -14.32 -23.46 -4.95
CA LYS A 9 -15.39 -23.21 -5.94
C LYS A 9 -15.50 -21.76 -6.41
N LYS A 10 -14.73 -20.83 -5.84
CA LYS A 10 -14.80 -19.39 -6.14
C LYS A 10 -13.44 -18.71 -6.33
N GLU A 11 -12.36 -19.46 -6.45
CA GLU A 11 -11.30 -19.07 -7.38
C GLU A 11 -11.94 -19.13 -8.77
N GLU A 12 -12.46 -17.98 -9.21
CA GLU A 12 -12.57 -17.66 -10.63
C GLU A 12 -11.34 -18.27 -11.29
N SER A 13 -11.56 -19.17 -12.25
CA SER A 13 -10.51 -19.81 -13.02
C SER A 13 -9.61 -18.71 -13.57
N GLU A 14 -8.56 -18.37 -12.83
CA GLU A 14 -7.46 -17.61 -13.37
C GLU A 14 -6.76 -18.59 -14.28
N GLU A 15 -7.30 -18.67 -15.50
CA GLU A 15 -6.71 -19.37 -16.62
C GLU A 15 -5.21 -19.05 -16.65
N PRO A 16 -4.35 -20.03 -16.96
CA PRO A 16 -2.92 -19.77 -17.13
C PRO A 16 -2.77 -18.55 -18.05
N ILE A 17 -1.76 -17.69 -17.82
CA ILE A 17 -1.56 -16.44 -18.57
C ILE A 17 -1.72 -16.74 -20.07
N ASP A 18 -2.88 -16.40 -20.62
CA ASP A 18 -3.22 -16.81 -21.97
C ASP A 18 -2.58 -15.80 -22.92
N ILE A 19 -1.51 -16.24 -23.58
CA ILE A 19 -0.75 -15.46 -24.57
C ILE A 19 -1.53 -15.39 -25.91
N SER A 20 -2.77 -15.89 -25.93
CA SER A 20 -3.63 -15.86 -27.11
C SER A 20 -3.81 -14.43 -27.62
N TRP A 21 -3.56 -14.26 -28.92
CA TRP A 21 -3.57 -12.95 -29.57
C TRP A 21 -4.97 -12.31 -29.48
N PRO A 22 -5.13 -11.13 -28.84
CA PRO A 22 -6.45 -10.57 -28.60
C PRO A 22 -7.13 -10.12 -29.90
N SER A 23 -8.44 -10.30 -30.00
CA SER A 23 -9.25 -9.93 -31.17
C SER A 23 -9.54 -8.43 -31.27
N ASN A 24 -9.71 -7.75 -30.12
CA ASN A 24 -10.06 -6.33 -30.04
C ASN A 24 -8.86 -5.40 -30.21
N CYS A 25 -9.03 -4.31 -30.96
CA CYS A 25 -7.96 -3.34 -31.26
C CYS A 25 -7.36 -2.68 -29.99
N ARG A 26 -8.22 -2.29 -29.03
CA ARG A 26 -7.78 -1.71 -27.74
C ARG A 26 -6.97 -2.71 -26.91
N SER A 27 -7.39 -3.97 -26.89
CA SER A 27 -6.69 -5.04 -26.18
C SER A 27 -5.34 -5.39 -26.82
N ARG A 28 -5.24 -5.33 -28.16
CA ARG A 28 -3.95 -5.47 -28.86
C ARG A 28 -2.97 -4.37 -28.51
N LEU A 29 -3.44 -3.12 -28.47
CA LEU A 29 -2.61 -1.99 -28.11
C LEU A 29 -2.10 -2.11 -26.66
N SER A 30 -2.99 -2.45 -25.71
CA SER A 30 -2.59 -2.72 -24.33
C SER A 30 -1.61 -3.89 -24.23
N TYR A 31 -1.82 -4.97 -24.99
CA TYR A 31 -0.91 -6.12 -25.02
C TYR A 31 0.48 -5.74 -25.55
N LEU A 32 0.57 -4.96 -26.62
CA LEU A 32 1.84 -4.47 -27.17
C LEU A 32 2.60 -3.58 -26.18
N ILE A 33 1.89 -2.73 -25.42
CA ILE A 33 2.51 -1.87 -24.41
C ILE A 33 3.01 -2.68 -23.20
N LEU A 34 2.27 -3.72 -22.79
CA LEU A 34 2.64 -4.57 -21.64
C LEU A 34 3.62 -5.69 -22.00
N ALA A 35 3.70 -6.09 -23.27
CA ALA A 35 4.59 -7.13 -23.78
C ALA A 35 6.06 -7.01 -23.31
N PRO A 36 6.73 -5.83 -23.34
CA PRO A 36 8.12 -5.71 -22.87
C PRO A 36 8.31 -6.05 -21.38
N ILE A 37 7.25 -5.95 -20.57
CA ILE A 37 7.27 -6.29 -19.14
C ILE A 37 6.83 -7.73 -18.92
N MET A 38 5.80 -8.19 -19.65
CA MET A 38 5.23 -9.52 -19.52
C MET A 38 6.14 -10.62 -20.05
N LEU A 39 6.92 -10.37 -21.11
CA LEU A 39 7.84 -11.35 -21.70
C LEU A 39 8.97 -11.78 -20.72
N PRO A 40 9.73 -10.85 -20.11
CA PRO A 40 10.72 -11.19 -19.09
C PRO A 40 10.09 -11.92 -17.89
N LEU A 41 8.91 -11.46 -17.45
CA LEU A 41 8.20 -12.04 -16.31
C LEU A 41 7.77 -13.49 -16.60
N TYR A 42 7.22 -13.75 -17.79
CA TYR A 42 6.82 -15.08 -18.24
C TYR A 42 8.01 -16.05 -18.36
N PHE A 43 9.14 -15.56 -18.85
CA PHE A 43 10.33 -16.40 -19.02
C PHE A 43 11.00 -16.74 -17.67
N THR A 44 10.94 -15.83 -16.70
CA THR A 44 11.63 -15.98 -15.40
C THR A 44 10.76 -16.60 -14.31
N LEU A 45 9.44 -16.49 -14.40
CA LEU A 45 8.51 -17.07 -13.42
C LEU A 45 7.84 -18.33 -13.99
N PRO A 46 8.22 -19.53 -13.51
CA PRO A 46 7.52 -20.75 -13.90
C PRO A 46 6.05 -20.69 -13.46
N ASP A 47 5.15 -21.31 -14.22
CA ASP A 47 3.74 -21.35 -13.86
C ASP A 47 3.48 -22.43 -12.79
N SER A 48 3.23 -22.02 -11.54
CA SER A 48 2.94 -22.92 -10.42
C SER A 48 1.48 -23.42 -10.40
N LYS A 49 0.60 -22.90 -11.27
CA LYS A 49 -0.82 -23.29 -11.35
C LYS A 49 -1.01 -24.65 -12.02
N LYS A 50 -0.07 -25.10 -12.86
CA LYS A 50 -0.10 -26.43 -13.47
C LYS A 50 0.18 -27.51 -12.42
N LEU A 51 -0.53 -28.64 -12.50
CA LEU A 51 -0.36 -29.78 -11.57
C LEU A 51 1.09 -30.27 -11.48
N SER A 52 1.85 -30.17 -12.58
CA SER A 52 3.26 -30.54 -12.68
C SER A 52 4.23 -29.46 -12.15
N GLY A 53 3.74 -28.24 -11.91
CA GLY A 53 4.51 -27.06 -11.50
C GLY A 53 4.57 -26.82 -9.99
N LYS A 54 3.80 -27.57 -9.18
CA LYS A 54 3.75 -27.40 -7.70
C LYS A 54 5.13 -27.52 -7.03
N LYS A 55 6.06 -28.30 -7.61
CA LYS A 55 7.44 -28.42 -7.12
C LYS A 55 8.22 -27.09 -7.19
N TYR A 56 7.87 -26.21 -8.12
CA TYR A 56 8.53 -24.93 -8.33
C TYR A 56 7.89 -23.78 -7.54
N PHE A 57 6.92 -24.06 -6.66
CA PHE A 57 6.22 -23.01 -5.89
C PHE A 57 7.17 -22.04 -5.19
N TYR A 58 8.17 -22.55 -4.46
CA TYR A 58 9.16 -21.69 -3.79
C TYR A 58 9.97 -20.84 -4.76
N VAL A 59 10.32 -21.37 -5.93
CA VAL A 59 11.05 -20.63 -6.98
C VAL A 59 10.17 -19.52 -7.54
N THR A 60 8.89 -19.79 -7.80
CA THR A 60 7.94 -18.78 -8.28
C THR A 60 7.70 -17.68 -7.26
N PHE A 61 7.63 -18.04 -5.98
CA PHE A 61 7.41 -17.11 -4.89
C PHE A 61 8.62 -16.19 -4.66
N VAL A 62 9.83 -16.76 -4.63
CA VAL A 62 11.06 -15.95 -4.51
C VAL A 62 11.28 -15.12 -5.76
N GLY A 63 11.02 -15.68 -6.94
CA GLY A 63 11.12 -14.96 -8.20
C GLY A 63 10.18 -13.76 -8.26
N SER A 64 8.91 -13.92 -7.85
CA SER A 64 7.96 -12.80 -7.84
C SER A 64 8.35 -11.73 -6.83
N MET A 65 8.86 -12.12 -5.66
CA MET A 65 9.40 -11.18 -4.66
C MET A 65 10.57 -10.37 -5.21
N LEU A 66 11.50 -10.99 -5.96
CA LEU A 66 12.62 -10.28 -6.61
C LEU A 66 12.14 -9.32 -7.69
N TRP A 67 11.14 -9.70 -8.50
CA TRP A 67 10.56 -8.81 -9.50
C TRP A 67 9.85 -7.62 -8.88
N ILE A 68 9.09 -7.83 -7.80
CA ILE A 68 8.48 -6.73 -7.05
C ILE A 68 9.57 -5.79 -6.54
N ALA A 69 10.64 -6.30 -5.92
CA ALA A 69 11.76 -5.48 -5.46
C ALA A 69 12.43 -4.69 -6.60
N PHE A 70 12.62 -5.32 -7.76
CA PHE A 70 13.16 -4.66 -8.95
C PHE A 70 12.24 -3.52 -9.42
N PHE A 71 10.94 -3.76 -9.60
CA PHE A 71 10.01 -2.72 -10.03
C PHE A 71 9.84 -1.61 -8.98
N SER A 72 9.88 -1.94 -7.69
CA SER A 72 9.85 -0.95 -6.60
C SER A 72 11.05 -0.01 -6.66
N TYR A 73 12.26 -0.51 -6.99
CA TYR A 73 13.43 0.34 -7.18
C TYR A 73 13.24 1.35 -8.33
N PHE A 74 12.77 0.88 -9.48
CA PHE A 74 12.48 1.78 -10.62
C PHE A 74 11.37 2.77 -10.32
N MET A 75 10.33 2.37 -9.59
CA MET A 75 9.25 3.25 -9.17
C MET A 75 9.78 4.42 -8.33
N VAL A 76 10.60 4.14 -7.31
CA VAL A 76 11.21 5.18 -6.46
C VAL A 76 12.16 6.06 -7.27
N TRP A 77 13.01 5.46 -8.10
CA TRP A 77 13.97 6.21 -8.90
C TRP A 77 13.28 7.16 -9.90
N TRP A 78 12.29 6.67 -10.66
CA TRP A 78 11.52 7.53 -11.57
C TRP A 78 10.73 8.60 -10.84
N ALA A 79 10.16 8.30 -9.66
CA ALA A 79 9.47 9.30 -8.86
C ALA A 79 10.42 10.42 -8.39
N SER A 80 11.65 10.09 -7.98
CA SER A 80 12.69 11.07 -7.62
C SER A 80 13.08 11.93 -8.83
N VAL A 81 13.36 11.33 -9.99
CA VAL A 81 13.69 12.06 -11.22
C VAL A 81 12.56 13.01 -11.64
N ILE A 82 11.30 12.55 -11.58
CA ILE A 82 10.14 13.41 -11.87
C ILE A 82 10.03 14.54 -10.84
N GLY A 83 10.22 14.25 -9.56
CA GLY A 83 10.24 15.25 -8.48
C GLY A 83 11.26 16.35 -8.73
N GLU A 84 12.50 15.98 -9.08
CA GLU A 84 13.56 16.92 -9.42
C GLU A 84 13.19 17.79 -10.64
N THR A 85 12.62 17.20 -11.70
CA THR A 85 12.22 17.96 -12.90
C THR A 85 11.08 18.94 -12.65
N LEU A 86 10.17 18.63 -11.72
CA LEU A 86 9.03 19.47 -11.35
C LEU A 86 9.34 20.42 -10.18
N ALA A 87 10.57 20.42 -9.66
CA ALA A 87 10.98 21.15 -8.46
C ALA A 87 10.11 20.85 -7.22
N ILE A 88 9.63 19.62 -7.10
CA ILE A 88 8.86 19.11 -5.96
C ILE A 88 9.80 18.32 -5.05
N ALA A 89 9.72 18.54 -3.74
CA ALA A 89 10.52 17.80 -2.77
C ALA A 89 10.24 16.29 -2.85
N GLU A 90 11.28 15.47 -2.75
CA GLU A 90 11.18 14.00 -2.81
C GLU A 90 10.24 13.44 -1.72
N GLU A 91 10.20 14.10 -0.57
CA GLU A 91 9.31 13.79 0.55
C GLU A 91 7.83 13.84 0.13
N ILE A 92 7.44 14.88 -0.63
CA ILE A 92 6.07 15.06 -1.12
C ILE A 92 5.76 14.00 -2.19
N MET A 93 6.71 13.70 -3.07
CA MET A 93 6.57 12.63 -4.07
C MET A 93 6.39 11.25 -3.41
N GLY A 94 7.10 10.99 -2.32
CA GLY A 94 6.94 9.81 -1.47
C GLY A 94 5.54 9.71 -0.86
N LEU A 95 5.07 10.80 -0.26
CA LEU A 95 3.75 10.88 0.39
C LEU A 95 2.58 10.83 -0.60
N THR A 96 2.78 11.12 -1.88
CA THR A 96 1.70 11.23 -2.87
C THR A 96 1.80 10.18 -3.96
N ALA A 97 2.75 10.29 -4.88
CA ALA A 97 2.86 9.45 -6.07
C ALA A 97 3.17 7.99 -5.71
N LEU A 98 4.13 7.77 -4.82
CA LEU A 98 4.50 6.43 -4.35
C LEU A 98 3.40 5.82 -3.48
N ALA A 99 2.85 6.58 -2.54
CA ALA A 99 1.73 6.14 -1.69
C ALA A 99 0.47 5.78 -2.51
N ALA A 100 0.16 6.54 -3.56
CA ALA A 100 -0.92 6.20 -4.49
C ALA A 100 -0.61 4.95 -5.31
N GLY A 101 0.65 4.79 -5.73
CA GLY A 101 1.12 3.64 -6.51
C GLY A 101 0.94 2.29 -5.80
N THR A 102 1.04 2.25 -4.47
CA THR A 102 0.77 1.05 -3.67
C THR A 102 -0.72 0.87 -3.37
N SER A 103 -1.42 1.96 -3.03
CA SER A 103 -2.82 1.89 -2.58
C SER A 103 -3.82 1.59 -3.71
N ILE A 104 -3.55 2.02 -4.95
CA ILE A 104 -4.47 1.82 -6.09
C ILE A 104 -4.63 0.32 -6.44
N PRO A 105 -3.55 -0.47 -6.61
CA PRO A 105 -3.65 -1.91 -6.79
C PRO A 105 -4.45 -2.61 -5.68
N ASP A 106 -4.19 -2.26 -4.42
CA ASP A 106 -4.88 -2.84 -3.26
C ASP A 106 -6.37 -2.50 -3.22
N LEU A 107 -6.74 -1.28 -3.66
CA LEU A 107 -8.12 -0.89 -3.86
C LEU A 107 -8.78 -1.74 -4.95
N ILE A 108 -8.11 -1.95 -6.09
CA ILE A 108 -8.65 -2.75 -7.20
C ILE A 108 -8.90 -4.19 -6.75
N THR A 109 -7.93 -4.83 -6.08
CA THR A 109 -8.06 -6.20 -5.59
C THR A 109 -9.19 -6.31 -4.55
N SER A 110 -9.26 -5.38 -3.59
CA SER A 110 -10.30 -5.33 -2.58
C SER A 110 -11.70 -5.16 -3.18
N VAL A 111 -11.86 -4.31 -4.20
CA VAL A 111 -13.13 -4.11 -4.92
C VAL A 111 -13.55 -5.37 -5.67
N ILE A 112 -12.60 -6.07 -6.32
CA ILE A 112 -12.89 -7.34 -7.01
C ILE A 112 -13.40 -8.39 -6.02
N VAL A 113 -12.72 -8.56 -4.88
CA VAL A 113 -13.10 -9.52 -3.83
C VAL A 113 -14.46 -9.18 -3.21
N ALA A 114 -14.72 -7.89 -2.96
CA ALA A 114 -16.02 -7.43 -2.47
C ALA A 114 -17.15 -7.74 -3.47
N ARG A 115 -16.92 -7.52 -4.77
CA ARG A 115 -17.89 -7.84 -5.84
C ARG A 115 -18.17 -9.33 -5.98
N LYS A 116 -17.22 -10.20 -5.61
CA LYS A 116 -17.41 -11.66 -5.55
C LYS A 116 -18.27 -12.14 -4.36
N GLY A 117 -18.70 -11.21 -3.51
CA GLY A 117 -19.52 -11.47 -2.32
C GLY A 117 -18.70 -11.75 -1.06
N PHE A 118 -17.39 -11.46 -1.08
CA PHE A 118 -16.49 -11.63 0.06
C PHE A 118 -16.10 -10.27 0.66
N ALA A 119 -17.13 -9.51 1.04
CA ALA A 119 -17.01 -8.17 1.60
C ALA A 119 -16.12 -8.13 2.86
N ASP A 120 -16.29 -9.09 3.79
CA ASP A 120 -15.49 -9.18 5.01
C ASP A 120 -14.01 -9.46 4.73
N MET A 121 -13.73 -10.23 3.67
CA MET A 121 -12.36 -10.50 3.21
C MET A 121 -11.71 -9.25 2.61
N ALA A 122 -12.47 -8.46 1.85
CA ALA A 122 -11.99 -7.20 1.29
C ALA A 122 -11.66 -6.19 2.41
N VAL A 123 -12.52 -6.06 3.42
CA VAL A 123 -12.29 -5.15 4.57
C VAL A 123 -11.07 -5.59 5.39
N SER A 124 -10.96 -6.88 5.70
CA SER A 124 -9.81 -7.40 6.45
C SER A 124 -8.49 -7.25 5.69
N SER A 125 -8.49 -7.44 4.36
CA SER A 125 -7.31 -7.21 3.52
C SER A 125 -6.90 -5.73 3.49
N SER A 126 -7.87 -4.81 3.37
CA SER A 126 -7.59 -3.37 3.35
C SER A 126 -7.09 -2.83 4.70
N ILE A 127 -7.64 -3.32 5.81
CA ILE A 127 -7.16 -2.94 7.15
C ILE A 127 -5.82 -3.59 7.45
N GLY A 128 -5.66 -4.87 7.07
CA GLY A 128 -4.46 -5.67 7.37
C GLY A 128 -3.21 -5.20 6.65
N SER A 129 -3.31 -4.78 5.38
CA SER A 129 -2.19 -4.23 4.60
C SER A 129 -1.60 -2.97 5.26
N ASN A 130 -2.44 -1.99 5.58
CA ASN A 130 -2.02 -0.77 6.28
C ASN A 130 -1.41 -1.06 7.66
N LEU A 131 -1.97 -2.02 8.41
CA LEU A 131 -1.42 -2.42 9.70
C LEU A 131 -0.06 -3.10 9.54
N PHE A 132 0.10 -3.95 8.52
CA PHE A 132 1.37 -4.60 8.21
C PHE A 132 2.44 -3.58 7.80
N ASP A 133 2.11 -2.57 7.01
CA ASP A 133 3.05 -1.52 6.61
C ASP A 133 3.55 -0.72 7.83
N ILE A 134 2.66 -0.39 8.77
CA ILE A 134 3.03 0.35 9.98
C ILE A 134 3.82 -0.53 10.96
N CYS A 135 3.40 -1.77 11.20
CA CYS A 135 4.01 -2.65 12.20
C CYS A 135 5.27 -3.36 11.70
N VAL A 136 5.37 -3.62 10.40
CA VAL A 136 6.42 -4.45 9.80
C VAL A 136 7.18 -3.65 8.73
N GLY A 137 6.47 -2.99 7.82
CA GLY A 137 7.07 -2.25 6.71
C GLY A 137 7.98 -1.09 7.14
N MET A 138 7.55 -0.29 8.13
CA MET A 138 8.33 0.83 8.67
C MET A 138 9.45 0.41 9.62
N PRO A 139 9.25 -0.51 10.60
CA PRO A 139 10.28 -0.81 11.60
C PRO A 139 11.40 -1.70 11.07
N ILE A 140 11.13 -2.63 10.15
CA ILE A 140 12.15 -3.57 9.66
C ILE A 140 13.33 -2.87 8.96
N PRO A 141 13.12 -1.95 7.99
CA PRO A 141 14.22 -1.24 7.34
C PRO A 141 15.06 -0.43 8.33
N TRP A 142 14.41 0.21 9.31
CA TRP A 142 15.08 0.95 10.38
C TRP A 142 15.90 0.05 11.29
N LEU A 143 15.33 -1.09 11.70
CA LEU A 143 16.02 -2.09 12.51
C LEU A 143 17.23 -2.66 11.77
N LEU A 144 17.09 -2.96 10.48
CA LEU A 144 18.17 -3.46 9.65
C LEU A 144 19.28 -2.41 9.48
N HIS A 145 18.91 -1.15 9.23
CA HIS A 145 19.86 -0.04 9.14
C HIS A 145 20.62 0.16 10.46
N PHE A 146 19.91 0.13 11.60
CA PHE A 146 20.54 0.23 12.92
C PHE A 146 21.46 -0.97 13.20
N ALA A 147 21.02 -2.19 12.91
CA ALA A 147 21.81 -3.40 13.08
C ALA A 147 23.07 -3.39 12.21
N PHE A 148 22.98 -2.95 10.95
CA PHE A 148 24.12 -2.83 10.05
C PHE A 148 25.10 -1.75 10.51
N ARG A 149 24.59 -0.60 10.97
CA ARG A 149 25.43 0.48 11.54
C ARG A 149 26.14 0.03 12.81
N TRP A 150 25.43 -0.70 13.67
CA TRP A 150 25.98 -1.28 14.90
C TRP A 150 27.08 -2.32 14.60
N LEU A 151 26.87 -3.17 13.59
CA LEU A 151 27.87 -4.17 13.17
C LEU A 151 29.11 -3.53 12.52
N SER A 152 28.93 -2.48 11.72
CA SER A 152 30.05 -1.82 11.00
C SER A 152 30.90 -0.91 11.88
N ASN A 153 30.34 -0.30 12.94
CA ASN A 153 31.08 0.60 13.84
C ASN A 153 30.67 0.41 15.32
N PRO A 154 31.09 -0.69 15.96
CA PRO A 154 30.65 -1.03 17.33
C PRO A 154 31.14 -0.06 18.42
N PHE A 155 32.15 0.77 18.14
CA PHE A 155 32.76 1.68 19.12
C PHE A 155 32.33 3.16 18.99
N SER A 156 31.50 3.50 17.99
CA SER A 156 30.99 4.88 17.79
C SER A 156 29.59 5.08 18.39
N VAL A 157 29.36 4.53 19.60
CA VAL A 157 28.12 4.66 20.38
C VAL A 157 28.03 6.03 21.07
N SER A 158 28.29 7.11 20.35
CA SER A 158 28.19 8.47 20.91
C SER A 158 27.47 9.46 20.01
N SER A 159 26.77 8.98 19.00
CA SER A 159 25.64 9.73 18.44
C SER A 159 24.64 8.74 17.89
N ALA A 160 23.76 8.25 18.75
CA ALA A 160 22.36 8.16 18.35
C ALA A 160 21.96 9.59 17.95
N ALA A 161 22.32 9.98 16.72
CA ALA A 161 21.95 11.26 16.16
C ALA A 161 20.43 11.24 16.19
N SER A 162 19.85 11.96 17.14
CA SER A 162 18.43 12.20 17.20
C SER A 162 18.10 12.89 15.90
N ILE A 163 17.55 12.14 14.95
CA ILE A 163 17.04 12.70 13.70
C ILE A 163 15.83 13.51 14.13
N ALA A 164 16.03 14.82 14.23
CA ALA A 164 15.02 15.75 14.66
C ALA A 164 13.94 15.78 13.58
N VAL A 165 12.83 15.07 13.85
CA VAL A 165 11.63 15.13 13.02
C VAL A 165 10.92 16.44 13.38
N SER A 166 11.24 17.51 12.65
CA SER A 166 10.59 18.81 12.83
C SER A 166 9.47 18.95 11.80
N SER A 167 8.22 18.86 12.26
CA SER A 167 7.07 19.29 11.46
C SER A 167 6.07 20.00 12.34
N LYS A 168 5.70 21.23 11.92
CA LYS A 168 4.78 22.13 12.62
C LYS A 168 3.35 21.56 12.71
N GLY A 169 3.04 20.49 11.97
CA GLY A 169 1.73 19.84 11.91
C GLY A 169 1.70 18.38 12.37
N LEU A 170 2.84 17.78 12.75
CA LEU A 170 2.94 16.33 12.98
C LEU A 170 1.93 15.82 14.02
N ILE A 171 1.82 16.51 15.16
CA ILE A 171 0.88 16.14 16.23
C ILE A 171 -0.57 16.18 15.73
N CYS A 172 -0.89 17.13 14.86
CA CYS A 172 -2.24 17.30 14.32
C CYS A 172 -2.56 16.19 13.34
N SER A 173 -1.64 15.89 12.42
CA SER A 173 -1.80 14.85 11.40
C SER A 173 -1.93 13.48 12.04
N ILE A 174 -1.12 13.18 13.07
CA ILE A 174 -1.24 11.94 13.85
C ILE A 174 -2.61 11.88 14.55
N SER A 175 -3.05 12.98 15.17
CA SER A 175 -4.35 13.03 15.85
C SER A 175 -5.52 12.81 14.89
N LEU A 176 -5.46 13.39 13.68
CA LEU A 176 -6.48 13.18 12.64
C LEU A 176 -6.53 11.73 12.16
N LEU A 177 -5.37 11.08 12.02
CA LEU A 177 -5.31 9.65 11.67
C LEU A 177 -5.96 8.78 12.76
N PHE A 178 -5.70 9.06 14.04
CA PHE A 178 -6.36 8.37 15.15
C PHE A 178 -7.88 8.59 15.15
N ILE A 179 -8.33 9.82 14.90
CA ILE A 179 -9.77 10.13 14.79
C ILE A 179 -10.39 9.34 13.64
N MET A 180 -9.74 9.30 12.47
CA MET A 180 -10.22 8.52 11.32
C MET A 180 -10.37 7.03 11.67
N LEU A 181 -9.38 6.45 12.37
CA LEU A 181 -9.42 5.06 12.81
C LEU A 181 -10.58 4.82 13.77
N ILE A 182 -10.78 5.70 14.76
CA ILE A 182 -11.90 5.60 15.71
C ILE A 182 -13.24 5.70 14.97
N VAL A 183 -13.41 6.66 14.07
CA VAL A 183 -14.62 6.82 13.25
C VAL A 183 -14.90 5.57 12.43
N MET A 184 -13.86 4.97 11.83
CA MET A 184 -13.99 3.71 11.10
C MET A 184 -14.47 2.57 12.02
N ILE A 185 -13.84 2.36 13.18
CA ILE A 185 -14.22 1.29 14.12
C ILE A 185 -15.66 1.49 14.59
N ILE A 186 -16.02 2.69 15.02
CA ILE A 186 -17.38 3.01 15.47
C ILE A 186 -18.38 2.75 14.35
N SER A 187 -18.07 3.15 13.11
CA SER A 187 -18.94 2.91 11.95
C SER A 187 -19.15 1.41 11.69
N VAL A 188 -18.12 0.58 11.87
CA VAL A 188 -18.23 -0.89 11.73
C VAL A 188 -19.10 -1.48 12.85
N LEU A 189 -18.91 -1.00 14.09
CA LEU A 189 -19.66 -1.46 15.26
C LEU A 189 -21.15 -1.10 15.17
N ILE A 190 -21.49 0.12 14.76
CA ILE A 190 -22.88 0.59 14.61
C ILE A 190 -23.61 -0.23 13.54
N ASN A 191 -22.94 -0.57 12.45
CA ASN A 191 -23.53 -1.36 11.36
C ASN A 191 -23.54 -2.88 11.64
N GLY A 192 -23.14 -3.31 12.85
CA GLY A 192 -23.22 -4.70 13.27
C GLY A 192 -22.48 -5.65 12.34
N TRP A 193 -21.31 -5.24 11.83
CA TRP A 193 -20.50 -5.99 10.87
C TRP A 193 -21.21 -6.29 9.54
N LYS A 194 -22.24 -5.52 9.18
CA LYS A 194 -22.89 -5.61 7.87
C LYS A 194 -22.42 -4.47 6.98
N MET A 195 -21.87 -4.81 5.83
CA MET A 195 -21.56 -3.83 4.78
C MET A 195 -22.82 -3.48 4.00
N ASP A 196 -23.43 -2.36 4.35
CA ASP A 196 -24.51 -1.75 3.58
C ASP A 196 -24.00 -0.52 2.79
N LYS A 197 -24.85 0.00 1.92
CA LYS A 197 -24.50 1.19 1.12
C LYS A 197 -24.33 2.43 2.00
N ILE A 198 -25.05 2.50 3.12
CA ILE A 198 -25.02 3.65 4.03
C ILE A 198 -23.66 3.69 4.74
N PHE A 199 -23.15 2.56 5.23
CA PHE A 199 -21.79 2.43 5.75
C PHE A 199 -20.74 2.94 4.77
N GLY A 200 -20.83 2.54 3.49
CA GLY A 200 -19.93 3.02 2.45
C GLY A 200 -19.99 4.54 2.26
N VAL A 201 -21.18 5.12 2.24
CA VAL A 201 -21.37 6.58 2.12
C VAL A 201 -20.81 7.31 3.35
N VAL A 202 -21.05 6.81 4.56
CA VAL A 202 -20.51 7.36 5.81
C VAL A 202 -18.98 7.33 5.80
N MET A 203 -18.38 6.23 5.36
CA MET A 203 -16.92 6.08 5.26
C MET A 203 -16.31 7.06 4.25
N ILE A 204 -16.88 7.19 3.06
CA ILE A 204 -16.39 8.13 2.04
C ILE A 204 -16.55 9.58 2.53
N THR A 205 -17.71 9.92 3.10
CA THR A 205 -17.99 11.29 3.56
C THR A 205 -17.05 11.69 4.70
N SER A 206 -16.84 10.81 5.68
CA SER A 206 -15.92 11.05 6.79
C SER A 206 -14.47 11.15 6.31
N TYR A 207 -14.03 10.29 5.39
CA TYR A 207 -12.70 10.37 4.78
C TYR A 207 -12.46 11.71 4.07
N VAL A 208 -13.36 12.12 3.16
CA VAL A 208 -13.24 13.39 2.42
C VAL A 208 -13.22 14.58 3.37
N THR A 209 -14.06 14.56 4.41
CA THR A 209 -14.11 15.63 5.42
C THR A 209 -12.79 15.74 6.18
N ILE A 210 -12.24 14.61 6.65
CA ILE A 210 -10.96 14.59 7.38
C ILE A 210 -9.80 15.00 6.47
N CYS A 211 -9.77 14.54 5.21
CA CYS A 211 -8.77 14.97 4.24
C CYS A 211 -8.84 16.47 3.96
N ALA A 212 -10.04 17.03 3.78
CA ALA A 212 -10.21 18.46 3.59
C ALA A 212 -9.70 19.26 4.80
N ILE A 213 -10.00 18.81 6.03
CA ILE A 213 -9.49 19.41 7.26
C ILE A 213 -7.95 19.30 7.31
N SER A 214 -7.37 18.16 6.94
CA SER A 214 -5.92 17.95 6.91
C SER A 214 -5.24 18.91 5.93
N VAL A 215 -5.80 19.12 4.73
CA VAL A 215 -5.25 20.06 3.75
C VAL A 215 -5.39 21.51 4.24
N LEU A 216 -6.52 21.87 4.86
CA LEU A 216 -6.72 23.22 5.42
C LEU A 216 -5.76 23.55 6.57
N LEU A 217 -5.40 22.55 7.39
CA LEU A 217 -4.38 22.67 8.44
C LEU A 217 -2.98 22.85 7.85
N GLU A 218 -2.63 22.07 6.82
CA GLU A 218 -1.32 22.15 6.17
C GLU A 218 -1.12 23.50 5.44
N MET A 219 -2.18 23.99 4.78
CA MET A 219 -2.19 25.29 4.09
C MET A 219 -2.25 26.48 5.06
N GLY A 220 -2.29 26.24 6.38
CA GLY A 220 -2.28 27.29 7.40
C GLY A 220 -3.58 28.09 7.53
N TYR A 221 -4.67 27.68 6.88
CA TYR A 221 -5.99 28.30 7.04
C TYR A 221 -6.62 27.95 8.40
N LEU A 222 -6.30 26.77 8.93
CA LEU A 222 -6.70 26.34 10.27
C LEU A 222 -5.47 26.29 11.18
N ALA A 223 -5.55 26.94 12.33
CA ALA A 223 -4.54 26.78 13.37
C ALA A 223 -4.75 25.44 14.08
N CYS A 224 -3.69 24.63 14.16
CA CYS A 224 -3.74 23.38 14.92
C CYS A 224 -4.02 23.69 16.40
N PRO A 225 -5.15 23.22 16.98
CA PRO A 225 -5.49 23.46 18.38
C PRO A 225 -4.58 22.69 19.36
N LEU A 226 -3.83 21.70 18.85
CA LEU A 226 -2.91 20.85 19.62
C LEU A 226 -1.45 21.32 19.52
N ASN A 227 -1.18 22.47 18.89
CA ASN A 227 0.17 22.99 18.76
C ASN A 227 0.70 23.50 20.12
N TYR A 228 1.44 22.65 20.82
CA TYR A 228 2.14 22.98 22.07
C TYR A 228 3.41 23.82 21.80
N SER A 229 3.29 24.89 21.01
CA SER A 229 4.38 25.85 20.74
C SER A 229 4.22 27.15 21.54
N SER A 230 3.25 27.24 22.46
CA SER A 230 3.05 28.40 23.34
C SER A 230 3.52 28.18 24.79
N GLY A 231 4.46 27.25 25.01
CA GLY A 231 4.90 26.86 26.35
C GLY A 231 6.37 26.44 26.45
N CYS A 232 7.30 27.23 25.92
CA CYS A 232 8.65 27.43 26.45
C CYS A 232 9.32 28.53 25.61
N GLN A 233 9.44 29.70 26.23
CA GLN A 233 10.26 30.82 25.78
C GLN A 233 11.68 30.61 26.29
#